data_AF-A0A0Q8G0I9-F1
#
_entry.id   AF-A0A0Q8G0I9-F1
#
_cell.length_a   1.000
_cell.length_b   1.000
_cell.length_c   1.000
_cell.angle_alpha   90.00
_cell.angle_beta   90.00
_cell.angle_gamma   90.00
#
_symmetry.space_group_name_H-M   'P 1'
#
loop_
_entity.id
_entity.type
_entity.pdbx_description
1 polymer ?
#
loop_
_entity_poly.entity_id
_entity_poly.type
_entity_poly.pdbx_seq_one_letter_code
_entity_poly.pdbx_strand_id
1 'polypeptide(L)'
;MFLAAGAAQATPAESSWMRVNALVGGWTSAGLRIQTGGTFFNPEACAIQDGYFLDPSLPAASLFWSMLLTAQSMGVDVQLTVDGCIYSRPKIIGVALRR
;
A
#
# COMPACT_ATOMS: atom_id res chain seq x y z
N MET A 1 13.65 23.46 -29.63
CA MET A 1 12.68 22.48 -29.08
C MET A 1 13.02 22.32 -27.60
N PHE A 2 12.22 22.89 -26.71
CA PHE A 2 12.44 22.84 -25.26
C PHE A 2 11.59 21.71 -24.67
N LEU A 3 12.23 20.74 -24.03
CA LEU A 3 11.55 19.73 -23.23
C LEU A 3 11.25 20.35 -21.86
N ALA A 4 9.98 20.66 -21.59
CA ALA A 4 9.55 21.04 -20.25
C ALA A 4 9.42 19.76 -19.41
N ALA A 5 10.23 19.62 -18.37
CA ALA A 5 10.01 18.62 -17.34
C ALA A 5 8.87 19.12 -16.44
N GLY A 6 7.68 18.54 -16.57
CA GLY A 6 6.63 18.74 -15.58
C GLY A 6 7.05 18.09 -14.27
N ALA A 7 6.95 18.81 -13.15
CA ALA A 7 7.09 18.20 -11.85
C ALA A 7 5.96 17.18 -11.68
N ALA A 8 6.29 15.89 -11.71
CA ALA A 8 5.36 14.85 -11.26
C ALA A 8 5.19 15.05 -9.76
N GLN A 9 4.13 15.75 -9.35
CA GLN A 9 3.69 15.78 -7.98
C GLN A 9 3.04 14.43 -7.69
N ALA A 10 3.86 13.43 -7.36
CA ALA A 10 3.38 12.27 -6.64
C ALA A 10 2.82 12.81 -5.31
N THR A 11 1.49 12.83 -5.19
CA THR A 11 0.82 13.21 -3.95
C THR A 11 0.41 11.94 -3.23
N PRO A 12 1.18 11.53 -2.20
CA PRO A 12 0.75 10.50 -1.27
C PRO A 12 -0.70 10.74 -0.86
N ALA A 13 -1.53 9.73 -1.03
CA ALA A 13 -2.93 9.81 -0.65
C ALA A 13 -3.24 8.75 0.40
N GLU A 14 -4.08 9.11 1.36
CA GLU A 14 -4.43 8.24 2.46
C GLU A 14 -5.78 7.58 2.22
N SER A 15 -5.86 6.28 2.48
CA SER A 15 -7.12 5.56 2.49
C SER A 15 -7.99 5.99 3.68
N SER A 16 -9.25 5.56 3.69
CA SER A 16 -10.02 5.49 4.92
C SER A 16 -9.42 4.45 5.88
N TRP A 17 -9.83 4.49 7.14
CA TRP A 17 -9.48 3.46 8.12
C TRP A 17 -10.22 2.16 7.81
N MET A 18 -9.49 1.05 7.79
CA MET A 18 -9.98 -0.26 7.34
C MET A 18 -9.30 -1.42 8.06
N ARG A 19 -9.97 -2.57 8.14
CA ARG A 19 -9.38 -3.81 8.67
C ARG A 19 -8.53 -4.50 7.59
N VAL A 20 -7.44 -5.13 7.99
CA VAL A 20 -6.68 -6.04 7.11
C VAL A 20 -7.34 -7.41 7.15
N ASN A 21 -7.79 -7.91 6.00
CA ASN A 21 -8.46 -9.20 5.86
C ASN A 21 -7.46 -10.31 5.54
N ALA A 22 -6.51 -10.05 4.65
CA ALA A 22 -5.54 -11.03 4.19
C ALA A 22 -4.15 -10.41 3.98
N LEU A 23 -3.13 -11.20 4.31
CA LEU A 23 -1.73 -10.96 4.00
C LEU A 23 -1.27 -12.08 3.07
N VAL A 24 -0.69 -11.72 1.92
CA VAL A 24 -0.27 -12.67 0.89
C VAL A 24 1.18 -12.36 0.52
N GLY A 25 2.09 -13.25 0.89
CA GLY A 25 3.50 -13.15 0.53
C GLY A 25 3.75 -13.43 -0.95
N GLY A 26 4.77 -12.77 -1.52
CA GLY A 26 5.27 -13.07 -2.85
C GLY A 26 6.08 -14.38 -2.88
N TRP A 27 6.16 -15.00 -4.07
CA TRP A 27 7.00 -16.19 -4.28
C TRP A 27 8.42 -15.79 -4.70
N THR A 28 8.54 -15.01 -5.78
CA THR A 28 9.84 -14.63 -6.38
C THR A 28 10.39 -13.31 -5.87
N SER A 29 9.58 -12.53 -5.16
CA SER A 29 9.99 -11.33 -4.46
C SER A 29 9.50 -11.40 -3.02
N ALA A 30 10.25 -10.80 -2.10
CA ALA A 30 9.84 -10.65 -0.71
C ALA A 30 8.70 -9.62 -0.54
N GLY A 31 7.92 -9.33 -1.60
CA GLY A 31 6.83 -8.39 -1.53
C GLY A 31 5.66 -8.93 -0.69
N LEU A 32 4.90 -8.00 -0.12
CA LEU A 32 3.70 -8.31 0.64
C LEU A 32 2.50 -7.67 -0.04
N ARG A 33 1.53 -8.50 -0.44
CA ARG A 33 0.21 -8.02 -0.85
C ARG A 33 -0.74 -8.07 0.34
N ILE A 34 -1.55 -7.03 0.47
CA ILE A 34 -2.60 -6.99 1.50
C ILE A 34 -3.96 -6.78 0.87
N GLN A 35 -4.98 -7.36 1.50
CA GLN A 35 -6.38 -7.09 1.19
C GLN A 35 -7.03 -6.51 2.43
N THR A 36 -7.80 -5.45 2.25
CA THR A 36 -8.50 -4.76 3.33
C THR A 36 -10.01 -4.87 3.18
N GLY A 37 -10.72 -4.68 4.28
CA GLY A 37 -12.17 -4.48 4.27
C GLY A 37 -12.54 -3.02 3.96
N GLY A 38 -13.70 -2.80 3.34
CA GLY A 38 -14.19 -1.45 3.01
C GLY A 38 -13.97 -1.06 1.56
N THR A 39 -14.15 0.23 1.26
CA THR A 39 -14.02 0.76 -0.11
C THR A 39 -12.56 0.73 -0.55
N PHE A 40 -12.30 0.10 -1.70
CA PHE A 40 -10.97 0.07 -2.31
C PHE A 40 -10.52 1.49 -2.70
N PHE A 41 -9.29 1.85 -2.32
CA PHE A 41 -8.72 3.17 -2.52
C PHE A 41 -7.57 3.09 -3.54
N ASN A 42 -7.76 3.69 -4.71
CA ASN A 42 -6.82 3.60 -5.83
C ASN A 42 -6.73 4.95 -6.58
N PRO A 43 -6.00 5.93 -6.01
CA PRO A 43 -5.91 7.28 -6.58
C PRO A 43 -5.23 7.30 -7.95
N GLU A 44 -4.31 6.37 -8.20
CA GLU A 44 -3.49 6.29 -9.42
C GLU A 44 -4.12 5.42 -10.53
N ALA A 45 -5.35 4.95 -10.33
CA ALA A 45 -6.07 4.09 -11.28
C ALA A 45 -5.26 2.85 -11.73
N CYS A 46 -4.50 2.23 -10.82
CA CYS A 46 -3.74 1.01 -11.08
C CYS A 46 -4.68 -0.11 -11.60
N ALA A 47 -4.21 -0.87 -12.60
CA ALA A 47 -5.06 -1.80 -13.36
C ALA A 47 -5.60 -2.98 -12.53
N ILE A 48 -4.87 -3.43 -11.51
CA ILE A 48 -5.25 -4.57 -10.68
C ILE A 48 -5.79 -4.07 -9.34
N GLN A 49 -7.03 -4.45 -9.03
CA GLN A 49 -7.79 -3.99 -7.86
C GLN A 49 -7.99 -5.10 -6.81
N ASP A 50 -7.09 -6.08 -6.76
CA ASP A 50 -7.17 -7.23 -5.85
C ASP A 50 -6.55 -6.96 -4.47
N GLY A 51 -6.08 -5.73 -4.22
CA GLY A 51 -5.41 -5.32 -2.99
C GLY A 51 -4.31 -4.29 -3.23
N TYR A 52 -3.49 -4.09 -2.20
CA TYR A 52 -2.37 -3.16 -2.20
C TYR A 52 -1.07 -3.95 -2.09
N PHE A 53 0.03 -3.38 -2.58
CA PHE A 53 1.31 -4.07 -2.58
C PHE A 53 2.38 -3.22 -1.91
N LEU A 54 3.13 -3.85 -1.03
CA LEU A 54 4.27 -3.23 -0.36
C LEU A 54 5.56 -3.67 -1.05
N ASP A 55 6.26 -2.68 -1.61
CA ASP A 55 7.53 -2.85 -2.29
C ASP A 55 8.62 -3.24 -1.28
N PRO A 56 9.27 -4.40 -1.42
CA PRO A 56 10.35 -4.82 -0.52
C PRO A 56 11.61 -3.95 -0.63
N SER A 57 11.73 -3.11 -1.67
CA SER A 57 12.85 -2.18 -1.83
C SER A 57 12.71 -0.91 -0.97
N LEU A 58 11.55 -0.67 -0.37
CA LEU A 58 11.36 0.48 0.51
C LEU A 58 12.20 0.33 1.79
N PRO A 59 12.93 1.38 2.23
CA PRO A 59 13.74 1.31 3.45
C PRO A 59 12.94 0.91 4.71
N ALA A 60 11.65 1.24 4.75
CA ALA A 60 10.75 0.94 5.86
C ALA A 60 9.88 -0.31 5.64
N ALA A 61 10.16 -1.14 4.63
CA ALA A 61 9.31 -2.29 4.28
C ALA A 61 9.12 -3.27 5.46
N SER A 62 10.18 -3.59 6.21
CA SER A 62 10.11 -4.48 7.36
C SER A 62 9.25 -3.92 8.50
N LEU A 63 9.35 -2.62 8.77
CA LEU A 63 8.51 -1.93 9.74
C LEU A 63 7.03 -2.03 9.32
N PHE A 64 6.73 -1.74 8.05
CA PHE A 64 5.36 -1.81 7.54
C PHE A 64 4.80 -3.23 7.58
N TRP A 65 5.62 -4.27 7.33
CA TRP A 65 5.21 -5.66 7.53
C TRP A 65 4.82 -5.95 8.96
N SER A 66 5.66 -5.56 9.92
CA SER A 66 5.36 -5.75 11.34
C SER A 66 4.08 -5.05 11.76
N MET A 67 3.86 -3.83 11.28
CA MET A 67 2.64 -3.06 11.52
C MET A 67 1.39 -3.74 10.94
N LEU A 68 1.45 -4.20 9.69
CA LEU A 68 0.33 -4.88 9.02
C LEU A 68 0.02 -6.25 9.65
N LEU A 69 1.04 -7.02 10.02
CA LEU A 69 0.88 -8.29 10.75
C LEU A 69 0.28 -8.07 12.14
N THR A 70 0.74 -7.03 12.85
CA THR A 70 0.17 -6.64 14.14
C THR A 70 -1.29 -6.23 13.97
N ALA A 71 -1.60 -5.44 12.95
CA ALA A 71 -2.96 -5.00 12.69
C ALA A 71 -3.92 -6.15 12.38
N GLN A 72 -3.48 -7.11 11.55
CA GLN A 72 -4.28 -8.29 11.25
C GLN A 72 -4.46 -9.18 12.49
N SER A 73 -3.39 -9.44 13.25
CA SER A 73 -3.45 -10.34 14.41
C SER A 73 -4.26 -9.77 15.58
N MET A 74 -4.21 -8.45 15.79
CA MET A 74 -4.99 -7.77 16.82
C MET A 74 -6.39 -7.39 16.35
N GLY A 75 -6.68 -7.51 15.05
CA GLY A 75 -7.91 -7.01 14.45
C GLY A 75 -8.10 -5.53 14.74
N VAL A 76 -7.09 -4.69 14.48
CA VAL A 76 -7.17 -3.22 14.61
C VAL A 76 -7.24 -2.55 13.23
N ASP A 77 -7.67 -1.28 13.20
CA ASP A 77 -7.85 -0.55 11.93
C ASP A 77 -6.50 -0.01 11.46
N VAL A 78 -6.29 -0.06 10.14
CA VAL A 78 -5.16 0.55 9.47
C VAL A 78 -5.61 1.65 8.52
N GLN A 79 -4.76 2.66 8.37
CA GLN A 79 -4.81 3.62 7.29
C GLN A 79 -3.59 3.38 6.41
N LEU A 80 -3.80 3.31 5.09
CA LEU A 80 -2.73 3.11 4.13
C LEU A 80 -2.42 4.43 3.44
N THR A 81 -1.15 4.83 3.42
CA THR A 81 -0.67 5.87 2.53
C THR A 81 -0.18 5.20 1.25
N VAL A 82 -0.79 5.55 0.12
CA VAL A 82 -0.47 4.97 -1.19
C VAL A 82 0.03 6.04 -2.14
N ASP A 83 1.00 5.65 -2.98
CA ASP A 83 1.58 6.52 -4.00
C ASP A 83 2.21 5.71 -5.13
N GLY A 84 1.70 5.90 -6.35
CA GLY A 84 2.09 5.15 -7.53
C GLY A 84 1.57 3.70 -7.56
N CYS A 85 1.97 2.99 -8.62
CA CYS A 85 1.65 1.58 -8.82
C CYS A 85 2.92 0.72 -8.77
N ILE A 86 2.82 -0.49 -8.20
CA ILE A 86 3.83 -1.55 -8.30
C ILE A 86 3.15 -2.86 -8.68
N TYR A 87 3.71 -3.59 -9.65
CA TYR A 87 3.08 -4.78 -10.23
C TYR A 87 1.61 -4.54 -10.61
N SER A 88 1.32 -3.35 -11.15
CA SER A 88 -0.02 -2.88 -11.52
C SER A 88 -1.03 -2.75 -10.38
N ARG A 89 -0.58 -2.67 -9.12
CA ARG A 89 -1.40 -2.47 -7.91
C ARG A 89 -0.98 -1.19 -7.18
N PRO A 90 -1.86 -0.57 -6.37
CA PRO A 90 -1.47 0.58 -5.55
C PRO A 90 -0.29 0.23 -4.62
N LYS A 91 0.76 1.06 -4.66
CA LYS A 91 1.97 0.88 -3.86
C LYS A 91 1.80 1.54 -2.49
N ILE A 92 2.01 0.76 -1.42
CA ILE A 92 2.00 1.26 -0.04
C ILE A 92 3.32 1.95 0.26
N ILE A 93 3.26 3.18 0.77
CA ILE A 93 4.42 3.95 1.23
C ILE A 93 4.32 4.39 2.69
N GLY A 94 3.18 4.11 3.35
CA GLY A 94 2.97 4.40 4.76
C GLY A 94 1.84 3.56 5.34
N VAL A 95 1.93 3.29 6.64
CA VAL A 95 0.94 2.52 7.40
C VAL A 95 0.74 3.23 8.74
N ALA A 96 -0.51 3.46 9.13
CA ALA A 96 -0.89 3.91 10.47
C ALA A 96 -1.84 2.90 11.11
N LEU A 97 -1.77 2.74 12.44
CA LEU A 97 -2.64 1.86 13.23
C LEU A 97 -3.46 2.70 14.22
N ARG A 98 -4.71 2.30 14.45
CA ARG A 98 -5.54 2.82 15.56
C ARG A 98 -6.37 1.71 16.18
N ARG A 99 -6.74 1.88 17.44
CA ARG A 99 -7.64 0.99 18.16
C ARG A 99 -9.07 1.53 18.19
#